data_AF-A0A7Y4QWU1-F1
#
_entry.id   AF-A0A7Y4QWU1-F1
#
_cell.length_a   1.000
_cell.length_b   1.000
_cell.length_c   1.000
_cell.angle_alpha   90.00
_cell.angle_beta   90.00
_cell.angle_gamma   90.00
#
_symmetry.space_group_name_H-M   'P 1'
#
loop_
_entity.id
_entity.type
_entity.pdbx_description
1 polymer ?
#
loop_
_entity_poly.entity_id
_entity_poly.type
_entity_poly.pdbx_seq_one_letter_code
_entity_poly.pdbx_strand_id
1 'polypeptide(L)'
;MKYKFNIHKYSTPNGIEKERPIVDIENPIQYGWFFYDEINNLSFNPDYVKEIVSKLEEVLSGKLKNYDGFGYEMYMIECDKENAKVKNIFEGGKVDAVIPTAEVYELMREWRDYIEKYNQKNPTNYP
;
A
#
# COMPACT_ATOMS: atom_id res chain seq x y z
N MET A 1 -8.48 -8.07 -6.51
CA MET A 1 -7.19 -8.57 -5.97
C MET A 1 -7.50 -9.46 -4.78
N LYS A 2 -6.81 -10.60 -4.60
CA LYS A 2 -6.97 -11.45 -3.41
C LYS A 2 -5.83 -11.21 -2.44
N TYR A 3 -6.15 -10.97 -1.18
CA TYR A 3 -5.16 -10.71 -0.13
C TYR A 3 -5.69 -11.10 1.25
N LYS A 4 -4.79 -11.13 2.24
CA LYS A 4 -5.11 -11.34 3.66
C LYS A 4 -4.26 -10.42 4.53
N PHE A 5 -4.82 -9.95 5.64
CA PHE A 5 -4.07 -9.18 6.63
C PHE A 5 -3.62 -10.09 7.77
N ASN A 6 -2.38 -9.93 8.19
CA ASN A 6 -1.76 -10.69 9.26
C ASN A 6 -0.93 -9.79 10.18
N ILE A 7 -0.46 -10.35 11.29
CA ILE A 7 0.53 -9.71 12.17
C ILE A 7 1.84 -10.45 12.01
N HIS A 8 2.87 -9.74 11.56
CA HIS A 8 4.22 -10.26 11.48
C HIS A 8 4.99 -9.94 12.76
N LYS A 9 5.46 -10.98 13.43
CA LYS A 9 6.31 -10.87 14.62
C LYS A 9 7.77 -11.02 14.21
N TYR A 10 8.62 -10.14 14.72
CA TYR A 10 10.05 -10.12 14.40
C TYR A 10 10.87 -9.67 15.61
N SER A 11 12.12 -10.12 15.69
CA SER A 11 13.06 -9.69 16.72
C SER A 11 14.00 -8.65 16.14
N THR A 12 14.18 -7.54 16.86
CA THR A 12 15.20 -6.53 16.53
C THR A 12 16.61 -7.09 16.77
N PRO A 13 17.67 -6.46 16.24
CA PRO A 13 19.07 -6.88 16.51
C PRO A 13 19.42 -6.94 18.01
N ASN A 14 18.71 -6.19 18.85
CA ASN A 14 18.91 -6.15 20.31
C ASN A 14 18.04 -7.19 21.05
N GLY A 15 17.38 -8.10 20.34
CA GLY A 15 16.52 -9.14 20.92
C GLY A 15 15.13 -8.67 21.35
N ILE A 16 14.77 -7.40 21.12
CA ILE A 16 13.42 -6.89 21.43
C ILE A 16 12.44 -7.49 20.40
N GLU A 17 11.42 -8.20 20.87
CA GLU A 17 10.31 -8.65 20.03
C GLU A 17 9.42 -7.48 19.66
N LYS A 18 9.09 -7.37 18.38
CA LYS A 18 8.18 -6.39 17.81
C LYS A 18 7.17 -7.09 16.92
N GLU A 19 6.04 -6.43 16.73
CA GLU A 19 5.04 -6.84 15.75
C GLU A 19 4.67 -5.67 14.86
N ARG A 20 4.29 -5.99 13.62
CA ARG A 20 3.72 -5.04 12.68
C ARG A 20 2.60 -5.69 11.87
N PRO A 21 1.59 -4.93 11.43
CA PRO A 21 0.64 -5.43 10.46
C PRO A 21 1.37 -5.70 9.14
N ILE A 22 0.97 -6.77 8.45
CA ILE A 22 1.37 -7.03 7.04
C ILE A 22 0.14 -7.37 6.19
N VAL A 23 0.24 -7.15 4.89
CA VAL A 23 -0.70 -7.66 3.88
C VAL A 23 -0.01 -8.70 3.02
N ASP A 24 -0.61 -9.88 2.93
CA ASP A 24 -0.21 -10.98 2.06
C ASP A 24 -1.08 -10.98 0.81
N ILE A 25 -0.50 -10.67 -0.35
CA ILE A 25 -1.19 -10.62 -1.64
C ILE A 25 -0.98 -11.95 -2.37
N GLU A 26 -2.06 -12.56 -2.86
CA GLU A 26 -1.99 -13.80 -3.63
C GLU A 26 -1.38 -13.56 -5.02
N ASN A 27 -0.35 -14.33 -5.37
CA ASN A 27 0.41 -14.20 -6.62
C ASN A 27 0.92 -12.75 -6.83
N PRO A 28 1.79 -12.22 -5.96
CA PRO A 28 2.17 -10.81 -5.95
C PRO A 28 2.91 -10.38 -7.24
N ILE A 29 3.61 -11.31 -7.89
CA ILE A 29 4.39 -11.08 -9.12
C ILE A 29 3.51 -10.49 -10.24
N GLN A 30 2.21 -10.84 -10.29
CA GLN A 30 1.30 -10.32 -11.32
C GLN A 30 1.01 -8.82 -11.18
N TYR A 31 1.28 -8.24 -10.01
CA TYR A 31 1.01 -6.84 -9.69
C TYR A 31 2.28 -5.98 -9.74
N GLY A 32 3.40 -6.54 -10.20
CA GLY A 32 4.71 -5.92 -10.21
C GLY A 32 5.60 -6.45 -9.09
N TRP A 33 6.89 -6.59 -9.38
CA TRP A 33 7.83 -7.34 -8.55
C TRP A 33 7.92 -6.83 -7.10
N PHE A 34 7.78 -5.51 -6.91
CA PHE A 34 7.90 -4.88 -5.60
C PHE A 34 6.60 -4.20 -5.13
N PHE A 35 5.47 -4.37 -5.83
CA PHE A 35 4.18 -3.79 -5.40
C PHE A 35 3.84 -4.22 -3.97
N TYR A 36 3.99 -5.51 -3.69
CA TYR A 36 3.80 -6.09 -2.37
C TYR A 36 4.67 -5.42 -1.29
N ASP A 37 5.95 -5.19 -1.59
CA ASP A 37 6.89 -4.58 -0.64
C ASP A 37 6.54 -3.13 -0.35
N GLU A 38 6.16 -2.38 -1.39
CA GLU A 38 5.73 -0.99 -1.28
C GLU A 38 4.49 -0.86 -0.39
N ILE A 39 3.44 -1.65 -0.62
CA ILE A 39 2.22 -1.60 0.21
C ILE A 39 2.51 -1.92 1.67
N ASN A 40 3.38 -2.90 1.94
CA ASN A 40 3.75 -3.26 3.31
C ASN A 40 4.59 -2.18 4.00
N ASN A 41 5.44 -1.45 3.27
CA ASN A 41 6.22 -0.33 3.80
C ASN A 41 5.34 0.87 4.18
N LEU A 42 4.19 1.06 3.54
CA LEU A 42 3.25 2.13 3.91
C LEU A 42 2.71 2.00 5.34
N SER A 43 2.76 0.81 5.95
CA SER A 43 2.30 0.57 7.33
C SER A 43 3.02 1.44 8.38
N PHE A 44 4.23 1.90 8.07
CA PHE A 44 4.99 2.79 8.94
C PHE A 44 4.47 4.24 8.95
N ASN A 45 3.61 4.62 8.01
CA ASN A 45 3.03 5.96 7.92
C ASN A 45 1.51 5.90 7.67
N PRO A 46 0.69 5.70 8.74
CA PRO A 46 -0.76 5.60 8.63
C PRO A 46 -1.42 6.83 8.03
N ASP A 47 -0.89 8.03 8.30
CA ASP A 47 -1.46 9.26 7.77
C ASP A 47 -1.25 9.36 6.25
N TYR A 48 -0.12 8.87 5.75
CA TYR A 48 0.10 8.73 4.32
C TYR A 48 -0.85 7.70 3.68
N VAL A 49 -1.11 6.57 4.36
CA VAL A 49 -2.13 5.60 3.91
C VAL A 49 -3.52 6.25 3.81
N LYS A 50 -3.92 7.06 4.80
CA LYS A 50 -5.20 7.81 4.75
C LYS A 50 -5.25 8.78 3.57
N GLU A 51 -4.16 9.49 3.30
CA GLU A 51 -4.05 10.38 2.16
C GLU A 51 -4.26 9.63 0.84
N ILE A 52 -3.57 8.49 0.67
CA ILE A 52 -3.70 7.63 -0.51
C ILE A 52 -5.16 7.21 -0.71
N VAL A 53 -5.82 6.70 0.33
CA VAL A 53 -7.22 6.26 0.25
C VAL A 53 -8.13 7.42 -0.16
N SER A 54 -7.93 8.61 0.43
CA SER A 54 -8.68 9.81 0.08
C SER A 54 -8.47 10.18 -1.40
N LYS A 55 -7.23 10.18 -1.89
CA LYS A 55 -6.90 10.50 -3.28
C LYS A 55 -7.50 9.50 -4.27
N LEU A 56 -7.45 8.21 -3.96
CA LEU A 56 -8.08 7.17 -4.77
C LEU A 56 -9.61 7.34 -4.84
N GLU A 57 -10.25 7.73 -3.74
CA GLU A 57 -11.68 8.06 -3.73
C GLU A 57 -12.01 9.29 -4.60
N GLU A 58 -11.16 10.32 -4.57
CA GLU A 58 -11.28 11.48 -5.47
C GLU A 58 -11.15 11.09 -6.95
N VAL A 59 -10.25 10.15 -7.27
CA VAL A 59 -10.07 9.63 -8.64
C VAL A 59 -11.29 8.81 -9.10
N LEU A 60 -11.74 7.87 -8.28
CA LEU A 60 -12.87 6.98 -8.61
C LEU A 60 -14.19 7.75 -8.75
N SER A 61 -14.40 8.78 -7.92
CA SER A 61 -15.55 9.69 -8.02
C SER A 61 -15.47 10.65 -9.22
N GLY A 62 -14.31 10.76 -9.87
CA GLY A 62 -14.07 11.68 -10.99
C GLY A 62 -13.83 13.13 -10.56
N LYS A 63 -13.69 13.40 -9.25
CA LYS A 63 -13.30 14.71 -8.72
C LYS A 63 -11.86 15.05 -9.10
N LEU A 64 -10.99 14.04 -9.09
CA LEU A 64 -9.61 14.13 -9.56
C LEU A 64 -9.48 13.34 -10.87
N LYS A 65 -8.88 13.94 -11.90
CA LYS A 65 -8.70 13.26 -13.19
C LYS A 65 -7.72 12.09 -13.05
N ASN A 66 -6.56 12.37 -12.44
CA ASN A 66 -5.48 11.42 -12.20
C ASN A 66 -4.83 11.74 -10.85
N TYR A 67 -4.37 10.72 -10.15
CA TYR A 67 -3.44 10.83 -9.04
C TYR A 67 -2.05 10.46 -9.54
N ASP A 68 -1.10 11.40 -9.42
CA ASP A 68 0.29 11.26 -9.89
C ASP A 68 1.04 10.11 -9.21
N GLY A 69 0.47 9.58 -8.13
CA GLY A 69 0.74 8.25 -7.62
C GLY A 69 1.27 8.25 -6.19
N PHE A 70 1.50 7.05 -5.70
CA PHE A 70 2.04 6.80 -4.37
C PHE A 70 3.04 5.64 -4.40
N GLY A 71 3.91 5.58 -3.40
CA GLY A 71 4.99 4.62 -3.31
C GLY A 71 6.15 5.22 -2.50
N TYR A 72 7.11 4.39 -2.10
CA TYR A 72 8.20 4.82 -1.24
C TYR A 72 9.51 4.93 -2.00
N GLU A 73 10.08 3.82 -2.49
CA GLU A 73 11.48 3.81 -2.93
C GLU A 73 11.68 3.38 -4.38
N MET A 74 11.01 2.32 -4.84
CA MET A 74 11.30 1.70 -6.14
C MET A 74 10.16 1.82 -7.15
N TYR A 75 8.93 2.02 -6.67
CA TYR A 75 7.77 2.14 -7.55
C TYR A 75 6.95 3.39 -7.28
N MET A 76 6.34 3.87 -8.35
CA MET A 76 5.26 4.83 -8.31
C MET A 76 3.99 4.17 -8.84
N ILE A 77 2.89 4.28 -8.09
CA ILE A 77 1.59 3.72 -8.46
C ILE A 77 0.70 4.88 -8.93
N GLU A 78 0.78 5.22 -10.21
CA GLU A 78 -0.05 6.26 -10.84
C GLU A 78 -1.46 5.75 -11.07
N CYS A 79 -2.49 6.52 -10.70
CA CYS A 79 -3.88 6.07 -10.80
C CYS A 79 -4.72 7.03 -11.63
N ASP A 80 -5.35 6.51 -12.68
CA ASP A 80 -6.50 7.16 -13.31
C ASP A 80 -7.80 6.47 -12.84
N LYS A 81 -8.96 6.89 -13.37
CA LYS A 81 -10.25 6.34 -12.96
C LYS A 81 -10.37 4.82 -13.18
N GLU A 82 -9.70 4.29 -14.20
CA GLU A 82 -9.84 2.90 -14.61
C GLU A 82 -8.66 2.06 -14.10
N ASN A 83 -7.45 2.58 -14.21
CA ASN A 83 -6.22 1.81 -14.05
C ASN A 83 -5.20 2.50 -13.13
N ALA A 84 -4.63 1.68 -12.25
CA ALA A 84 -3.42 1.94 -11.49
C ALA A 84 -2.23 1.30 -12.22
N LYS A 85 -1.23 2.12 -12.58
CA LYS A 85 -0.01 1.70 -13.27
C LYS A 85 1.12 1.62 -12.25
N VAL A 86 1.64 0.41 -12.08
CA VAL A 86 2.78 0.14 -11.20
C VAL A 86 4.05 0.37 -12.01
N LYS A 87 4.69 1.52 -11.79
CA LYS A 87 5.85 1.98 -12.55
C LYS A 87 7.14 1.83 -11.77
N ASN A 88 8.12 1.15 -12.36
CA ASN A 88 9.47 1.08 -11.83
C ASN A 88 10.22 2.38 -12.18
N ILE A 89 10.52 3.20 -11.16
CA ILE A 89 11.16 4.49 -11.38
C ILE A 89 12.66 4.37 -11.70
N PHE A 90 13.31 3.27 -11.30
CA PHE A 90 14.71 3.00 -11.63
C PHE A 90 14.90 2.57 -13.08
N GLU A 91 13.91 1.90 -13.67
CA GLU A 91 13.89 1.52 -15.10
C GLU A 91 13.22 2.58 -15.98
N GLY A 92 13.38 3.87 -15.65
CA GLY A 92 12.86 4.98 -16.46
C GLY A 92 11.34 5.08 -16.54
N GLY A 93 10.62 4.59 -15.51
CA GLY A 93 9.16 4.64 -15.45
C GLY A 93 8.45 3.53 -16.23
N LYS A 94 9.15 2.43 -16.51
CA LYS A 94 8.57 1.23 -17.12
C LYS A 94 7.38 0.72 -16.29
N VAL A 95 6.28 0.41 -16.97
CA VAL A 95 5.07 -0.14 -16.35
C VAL A 95 5.24 -1.66 -16.22
N ASP A 96 5.36 -2.16 -15.00
CA ASP A 96 5.48 -3.60 -14.73
C ASP A 96 4.12 -4.27 -14.52
N ALA A 97 3.10 -3.52 -14.11
CA ALA A 97 1.74 -4.01 -14.01
C ALA A 97 0.70 -2.91 -14.19
N VAL A 98 -0.49 -3.33 -14.63
CA VAL A 98 -1.69 -2.49 -14.69
C VAL A 98 -2.77 -3.21 -13.90
N ILE A 99 -3.33 -2.53 -12.91
CA ILE A 99 -4.29 -3.06 -11.95
C ILE A 99 -5.52 -2.16 -12.00
N PRO A 100 -6.75 -2.67 -11.95
CA PRO A 100 -7.91 -1.80 -11.84
C PRO A 100 -7.81 -0.89 -10.61
N THR A 101 -8.01 0.43 -10.77
CA THR A 101 -7.90 1.40 -9.67
C THR A 101 -8.84 1.05 -8.52
N ALA A 102 -10.02 0.51 -8.84
CA ALA A 102 -10.98 0.04 -7.84
C ALA A 102 -10.40 -1.06 -6.94
N GLU A 103 -9.62 -2.00 -7.48
CA GLU A 103 -9.00 -3.06 -6.68
C GLU A 103 -7.90 -2.52 -5.76
N VAL A 104 -7.12 -1.55 -6.24
CA VAL A 104 -6.10 -0.88 -5.43
C VAL A 104 -6.77 -0.07 -4.31
N TYR A 105 -7.86 0.63 -4.62
CA TYR A 105 -8.64 1.37 -3.62
C TYR A 105 -9.22 0.45 -2.54
N GLU A 106 -9.83 -0.67 -2.91
CA GLU A 106 -10.38 -1.63 -1.95
C GLU A 106 -9.30 -2.15 -1.00
N LEU A 107 -8.16 -2.59 -1.55
CA LEU A 107 -7.00 -2.99 -0.77
C LEU A 107 -6.57 -1.88 0.19
N MET A 108 -6.30 -0.67 -0.32
CA MET A 108 -5.75 0.42 0.48
C MET A 108 -6.73 0.90 1.56
N ARG A 109 -8.03 0.91 1.27
CA ARG A 109 -9.07 1.26 2.23
C ARG A 109 -9.13 0.25 3.37
N GLU A 110 -9.17 -1.04 3.05
CA GLU A 110 -9.19 -2.08 4.08
C GLU A 110 -7.86 -2.14 4.84
N TRP A 111 -6.75 -1.83 4.17
CA TRP A 111 -5.43 -1.77 4.78
C TRP A 111 -5.31 -0.64 5.80
N ARG A 112 -5.80 0.56 5.45
CA ARG A 112 -5.96 1.69 6.38
C ARG A 112 -6.71 1.26 7.63
N ASP A 113 -7.90 0.66 7.46
CA ASP A 113 -8.78 0.27 8.57
C ASP A 113 -8.11 -0.78 9.47
N TYR A 114 -7.35 -1.71 8.88
CA TYR A 114 -6.60 -2.70 9.62
C TYR A 114 -5.45 -2.09 10.43
N ILE A 115 -4.66 -1.19 9.83
CA ILE A 115 -3.58 -0.45 10.52
C ILE A 115 -4.14 0.38 11.67
N GLU A 116 -5.21 1.14 11.44
CA GLU A 116 -5.85 1.96 12.47
C GLU A 116 -6.32 1.12 13.66
N LYS A 117 -6.97 -0.01 13.39
CA LYS A 117 -7.42 -0.94 14.43
C LYS A 117 -6.25 -1.55 15.21
N TYR A 118 -5.14 -1.85 14.54
CA TYR A 118 -3.92 -2.32 15.20
C TYR A 118 -3.32 -1.24 16.11
N ASN A 119 -3.22 -0.01 15.62
CA ASN A 119 -2.63 1.13 16.35
C ASN A 119 -3.44 1.53 17.58
N GLN A 120 -4.77 1.48 17.49
CA GLN A 120 -5.66 1.71 18.64
C GLN A 120 -5.45 0.68 19.76
N LYS A 121 -5.08 -0.56 19.41
CA LYS A 121 -4.77 -1.62 20.38
C LYS A 121 -3.33 -1.55 20.90
N ASN A 122 -2.42 -1.00 20.09
CA ASN A 122 -0.98 -0.96 20.35
C ASN A 122 -0.41 0.47 20.23
N PRO A 123 -0.83 1.42 21.10
CA PRO A 123 -0.50 2.84 20.95
C PRO A 123 1.00 3.18 21.12
N THR A 124 1.82 2.26 21.66
CA THR A 124 3.25 2.46 21.92
C THR A 124 4.19 2.01 20.79
N ASN A 125 3.65 1.55 19.65
CA ASN A 125 4.47 0.99 18.55
C ASN A 125 4.90 2.01 17.48
N TYR A 126 4.62 3.30 17.66
CA TYR A 126 5.18 4.37 16.83
C TYR A 126 6.40 4.99 17.51
N PRO A 127 7.55 5.13 16.82
CA PRO A 127 8.65 5.96 17.28
C PRO A 127 8.27 7.45 17.33
#